data_AF-A0A378JKC7-F1
#
_entry.id   AF-A0A378JKC7-F1
#
_cell.length_a   1.000
_cell.length_b   1.000
_cell.length_c   1.000
_cell.angle_alpha   90.00
_cell.angle_beta   90.00
_cell.angle_gamma   90.00
#
_symmetry.space_group_name_H-M   'P 1'
#
loop_
_entity.id
_entity.type
_entity.pdbx_description
1 polymer ?
#
loop_
_entity_poly.entity_id
_entity_poly.type
_entity_poly.pdbx_seq_one_letter_code
_entity_poly.pdbx_strand_id
1 'polypeptide(L)' 'MRVTRLEAFSDGVLAIIITIMVLEIKIPHNDNLISLILLVPVFLSYLLSFIYIGIY' A
#
# COMPACT_ATOMS: atom_id res chain seq x y z
N MET A 1 20.42 21.77 11.74
CA MET A 1 19.21 21.58 10.90
C MET A 1 18.04 21.24 11.82
N ARG A 2 16.88 21.89 11.69
CA ARG A 2 15.67 21.59 12.50
C ARG A 2 15.11 20.22 12.07
N VAL A 3 15.33 19.19 12.89
CA VAL A 3 14.96 17.77 12.65
C VAL A 3 13.53 17.61 12.13
N THR A 4 12.61 18.44 12.63
CA THR A 4 11.19 18.48 12.28
C THR A 4 10.87 18.65 10.79
N ARG A 5 11.71 19.37 10.03
CA ARG A 5 11.46 19.53 8.58
C ARG A 5 11.79 18.28 7.79
N LEU A 6 12.77 17.51 8.25
CA LEU A 6 13.19 16.27 7.60
C LEU A 6 12.18 15.16 7.89
N GLU A 7 11.68 15.09 9.13
CA GLU A 7 10.61 14.17 9.55
C GLU A 7 9.32 14.41 8.76
N ALA A 8 8.84 15.66 8.71
CA ALA A 8 7.62 16.00 7.96
C ALA A 8 7.74 15.73 6.45
N PHE A 9 8.96 15.81 5.89
CA PHE A 9 9.21 15.43 4.51
C PHE A 9 9.18 13.91 4.34
N SER A 10 9.84 13.16 5.23
CA SER A 10 9.84 11.69 5.22
C SER A 10 8.42 11.12 5.37
N ASP A 11 7.63 11.67 6.29
CA ASP A 11 6.23 11.28 6.51
C ASP A 11 5.37 11.55 5.26
N GLY A 12 5.58 12.69 4.60
CA GLY A 12 4.89 13.02 3.34
C GLY A 12 5.23 12.04 2.22
N VAL A 13 6.50 11.67 2.08
CA VAL A 13 6.95 10.69 1.08
C VAL A 13 6.36 9.31 1.38
N LEU A 14 6.43 8.84 2.63
CA LEU A 14 5.84 7.57 3.05
C LEU A 14 4.32 7.52 2.81
N ALA A 15 3.60 8.60 3.12
CA ALA A 15 2.16 8.70 2.87
C ALA A 15 1.81 8.59 1.37
N ILE A 16 2.59 9.23 0.50
CA ILE A 16 2.39 9.14 -0.96
C ILE A 16 2.67 7.73 -1.47
N ILE A 17 3.77 7.10 -1.03
CA ILE A 17 4.12 5.72 -1.44
C ILE A 17 2.99 4.76 -1.04
N ILE A 18 2.54 4.82 0.22
CA ILE A 18 1.48 3.96 0.75
C ILE A 18 0.17 4.09 -0.06
N THR A 19 -0.20 5.32 -0.44
CA THR A 19 -1.42 5.57 -1.23
C THR A 19 -1.30 5.13 -2.67
N ILE A 20 -0.13 5.25 -3.29
CA ILE A 20 0.11 4.74 -4.65
C ILE A 20 0.09 3.21 -4.66
N MET A 21 0.67 2.55 -3.67
CA MET A 21 0.77 1.09 -3.63
C MET A 21 -0.60 0.39 -3.66
N VAL A 22 -1.66 1.01 -3.14
CA VAL A 22 -3.00 0.40 -3.17
C VAL A 22 -3.60 0.38 -4.58
N LEU A 23 -3.17 1.29 -5.45
CA LEU A 23 -3.67 1.42 -6.82
C LEU A 23 -3.25 0.24 -7.72
N GLU A 24 -2.24 -0.52 -7.31
CA GLU A 24 -1.81 -1.75 -7.99
C GLU A 24 -2.80 -2.91 -7.82
N ILE A 25 -3.74 -2.82 -6.87
CA ILE A 25 -4.80 -3.82 -6.69
C ILE A 25 -5.85 -3.64 -7.78
N LYS A 26 -5.72 -4.41 -8.86
CA LYS A 26 -6.62 -4.37 -10.01
C LYS A 26 -7.95 -5.03 -9.73
N ILE A 27 -9.02 -4.42 -10.22
CA ILE A 27 -10.37 -5.00 -10.16
C ILE A 27 -10.40 -6.28 -11.02
N PRO A 28 -10.93 -7.40 -10.51
CA PRO A 28 -11.07 -8.62 -11.30
C PRO A 28 -11.97 -8.37 -12.52
N HIS A 29 -11.62 -8.96 -13.67
CA HIS A 29 -12.36 -8.75 -14.92
C HIS A 29 -13.71 -9.46 -14.96
N ASN A 30 -13.89 -10.47 -14.09
CA ASN A 30 -15.13 -11.22 -13.95
C ASN A 30 -15.82 -10.85 -12.63
N ASP A 31 -17.15 -10.87 -12.64
CA ASP A 31 -18.05 -10.52 -11.55
C ASP A 31 -18.33 -11.66 -10.55
N ASN A 32 -17.60 -12.78 -10.68
CA ASN A 32 -17.78 -13.95 -9.83
C ASN A 32 -16.95 -13.87 -8.54
N LEU A 33 -17.51 -14.38 -7.43
CA LEU A 33 -16.83 -14.45 -6.13
C LEU A 33 -15.46 -15.17 -6.17
N ILE A 34 -15.30 -16.15 -7.07
CA ILE A 34 -14.04 -16.88 -7.28
C ILE A 34 -12.92 -15.93 -7.73
N SER A 35 -13.25 -14.95 -8.57
CA SER A 35 -12.29 -13.96 -9.08
C SER A 35 -11.80 -13.01 -7.99
N LEU A 36 -12.60 -12.79 -6.94
CA LEU A 36 -12.19 -12.05 -5.76
C LEU A 36 -11.22 -12.86 -4.87
N ILE A 37 -11.46 -14.17 -4.73
CA ILE A 37 -10.57 -15.07 -3.97
C ILE A 37 -9.17 -15.14 -4.61
N LEU A 38 -9.09 -15.12 -5.94
CA LEU A 38 -7.80 -15.07 -6.65
C LEU A 38 -7.00 -13.78 -6.38
N LEU A 39 -7.64 -12.71 -5.91
CA LEU A 39 -6.98 -11.47 -5.53
C LEU A 39 -6.38 -11.50 -4.11
N VAL A 40 -6.79 -12.45 -3.27
CA VAL A 40 -6.37 -12.55 -1.86
C VAL A 40 -4.83 -12.59 -1.69
N PRO A 41 -4.06 -13.36 -2.47
CA PRO A 41 -2.60 -13.38 -2.35
C PRO A 41 -1.96 -12.01 -2.65
N VAL A 42 -2.52 -11.26 -3.62
CA VAL A 42 -2.06 -9.92 -3.99
C VAL A 42 -2.39 -8.94 -2.87
N PHE A 43 -3.61 -9.00 -2.34
CA PHE A 43 -4.04 -8.19 -1.21
C PHE A 43 -3.19 -8.45 0.05
N LEU A 44 -2.87 -9.72 0.35
CA LEU A 44 -1.99 -10.08 1.48
C LEU A 44 -0.57 -9.54 1.27
N SER A 45 -0.04 -9.62 0.06
CA SER A 45 1.27 -9.05 -0.27
C SER A 45 1.29 -7.53 -0.08
N TYR A 46 0.22 -6.84 -0.52
CA TYR A 46 0.03 -5.41 -0.25
C TYR A 46 -0.03 -5.12 1.25
N LEU A 47 -0.85 -5.85 2.01
CA LEU A 47 -1.02 -5.67 3.45
C LEU A 47 0.32 -5.83 4.20
N LEU A 48 1.09 -6.87 3.87
CA LEU A 48 2.40 -7.11 4.46
C LEU A 48 3.38 -5.97 4.13
N SER A 49 3.39 -5.51 2.88
CA SER A 49 4.23 -4.38 2.47
C SER A 49 3.81 -3.08 3.15
N PHE A 50 2.51 -2.84 3.30
CA PHE A 50 1.96 -1.67 4.00
C PHE A 50 2.43 -1.65 5.46
N ILE A 51 2.32 -2.78 6.15
CA ILE A 51 2.77 -2.91 7.55
C ILE A 51 4.28 -2.69 7.64
N TYR A 52 5.07 -3.29 6.73
CA TYR A 52 6.51 -3.14 6.74
C TYR A 52 6.95 -1.69 6.55
N ILE A 53 6.37 -0.98 5.57
CA ILE A 53 6.68 0.42 5.29
C ILE A 53 6.13 1.35 6.38
N GLY A 54 4.96 1.07 6.95
CA GLY A 54 4.39 1.92 8.00
C GLY A 54 5.11 1.82 9.35
N ILE A 55 5.89 0.75 9.57
CA ILE A 55 6.71 0.58 10.77
C ILE A 55 8.12 1.17 10.60
N TYR A 56 8.64 1.22 9.37
CA TYR A 56 9.99 1.68 9.05
C TYR A 56 10.04 3.18 8.72
#